data_AF-A0A243WEN6-F1
#
_entry.id   AF-A0A243WEN6-F1
#
_cell.length_a   1.000
_cell.length_b   1.000
_cell.length_c   1.000
_cell.angle_alpha   90.00
_cell.angle_beta   90.00
_cell.angle_gamma   90.00
#
_symmetry.space_group_name_H-M   'P 1'
#
loop_
_entity.id
_entity.type
_entity.pdbx_description
1 polymer ?
#
loop_
_entity_poly.entity_id
_entity_poly.type
_entity_poly.pdbx_seq_one_letter_code
_entity_poly.pdbx_strand_id
1 'polypeptide(L)'
;MTSCVDLGTQQTTYSRHAAMNITPRFAAFLFAFITLLFTAPLSGSEALACEAAVCFPASVRVMLPDGRQVHISKIRPGDEVLGYDAATGQVRATRVRRLDIHSDHDYNLVQLTIGTPAVYAGLSVAAAPTARVAKVLVTPNHPFVTAGRQALRADKLASFDDLFRISGQGVETTHLVDRQPAGTAWEVYNLRTDTGNYFVNGVLVSSNQ
;
A
#
# COMPACT_ATOMS: atom_id res chain seq x y z
N MET A 1 25.27 -9.60 1.71
CA MET A 1 24.51 -8.63 2.52
C MET A 1 24.41 -7.36 1.70
N THR A 2 23.32 -7.21 0.94
CA THR A 2 23.06 -5.99 0.16
C THR A 2 21.88 -5.32 0.84
N SER A 3 22.20 -4.34 1.68
CA SER A 3 21.22 -3.47 2.33
C SER A 3 20.66 -2.52 1.28
N CYS A 4 19.34 -2.40 1.17
CA CYS A 4 18.70 -1.42 0.31
C CYS A 4 18.94 -0.03 0.89
N VAL A 5 19.89 0.69 0.31
CA VAL A 5 20.14 2.10 0.59
C VAL A 5 19.10 2.94 -0.13
N ASP A 6 18.40 3.76 0.65
CA ASP A 6 17.44 4.77 0.22
C ASP A 6 18.18 5.86 -0.58
N LEU A 7 17.99 5.89 -1.92
CA LEU A 7 18.48 6.97 -2.76
C LEU A 7 17.37 8.02 -2.92
N GLY A 8 17.22 8.81 -1.86
CA GLY A 8 16.47 10.05 -1.89
C GLY A 8 17.18 11.12 -2.74
N THR A 9 16.36 11.88 -3.46
CA THR A 9 16.61 13.22 -4.03
C THR A 9 17.44 13.32 -5.32
N GLN A 10 16.76 13.39 -6.47
CA GLN A 10 17.21 14.24 -7.57
C GLN A 10 16.28 15.46 -7.67
N GLN A 11 16.80 16.60 -7.22
CA GLN A 11 16.24 17.92 -7.49
C GLN A 11 16.38 18.22 -8.99
N THR A 12 15.27 18.46 -9.68
CA THR A 12 15.25 19.02 -11.02
C THR A 12 15.65 20.50 -10.96
N THR A 13 16.84 20.84 -11.46
CA THR A 13 17.25 22.23 -11.72
C THR A 13 16.67 22.71 -13.05
N TYR A 14 15.87 23.78 -12.97
CA TYR A 14 15.28 24.49 -14.11
C TYR A 14 16.33 25.44 -14.71
N SER A 15 16.86 25.13 -15.91
CA SER A 15 17.78 26.02 -16.62
C SER A 15 17.00 26.93 -17.59
N ARG A 16 17.14 28.25 -17.40
CA ARG A 16 16.58 29.29 -18.27
C ARG A 16 17.40 29.46 -19.55
N HIS A 17 16.66 29.83 -20.59
CA HIS A 17 17.06 30.25 -21.93
C HIS A 17 18.36 31.05 -22.05
N ALA A 18 19.15 30.71 -23.08
CA ALA A 18 19.90 31.69 -23.87
C ALA A 18 19.83 31.28 -25.35
N ALA A 19 19.40 32.23 -26.18
CA ALA A 19 19.34 32.13 -27.63
C ALA A 19 20.70 32.48 -28.26
N MET A 20 21.06 31.85 -29.37
CA MET A 20 21.93 32.48 -30.37
C MET A 20 21.75 31.85 -31.76
N ASN A 21 21.42 32.72 -32.72
CA ASN A 21 21.37 32.46 -34.16
C ASN A 21 22.77 32.46 -34.76
N ILE A 22 23.13 31.47 -35.59
CA ILE A 22 24.13 31.62 -36.65
C ILE A 22 23.69 30.84 -37.90
N THR A 23 23.78 31.51 -39.04
CA THR A 23 23.39 31.16 -40.42
C THR A 23 24.32 30.14 -41.11
N PRO A 24 23.93 29.59 -42.30
CA PRO A 24 24.54 28.39 -42.88
C PRO A 24 25.62 28.72 -43.92
N ARG A 25 26.58 27.80 -44.14
CA ARG A 25 27.28 27.61 -45.43
C ARG A 25 28.17 26.35 -45.44
N PHE A 26 27.92 25.49 -46.44
CA PHE A 26 28.81 24.55 -47.15
C PHE A 26 29.98 23.88 -46.41
N ALA A 27 29.98 22.54 -46.40
CA ALA A 27 30.97 21.70 -47.11
C ALA A 27 30.84 20.22 -46.69
N ALA A 28 30.77 19.36 -47.69
CA ALA A 28 30.88 17.91 -47.55
C ALA A 28 32.29 17.53 -47.09
N PHE A 29 32.43 16.59 -46.14
CA PHE A 29 33.59 15.70 -46.07
C PHE A 29 33.25 14.39 -45.34
N LEU A 30 33.81 13.33 -45.90
CA LEU A 30 33.65 11.90 -45.65
C LEU A 30 34.57 11.44 -44.51
N PHE A 31 34.03 10.82 -43.44
CA PHE A 31 34.74 9.95 -42.46
C PHE A 31 33.68 9.03 -41.83
N ALA A 32 33.57 7.75 -42.20
CA ALA A 32 34.35 6.59 -41.75
C ALA A 32 34.08 6.13 -40.30
N PHE A 33 33.48 4.94 -40.23
CA PHE A 33 33.76 3.80 -39.33
C PHE A 33 33.32 3.79 -37.84
N ILE A 34 32.51 2.76 -37.56
CA ILE A 34 32.34 1.97 -36.32
C ILE A 34 31.66 2.69 -35.14
N THR A 35 30.35 2.52 -35.07
CA THR A 35 29.61 2.63 -33.80
C THR A 35 29.53 1.23 -33.18
N LEU A 36 30.39 0.98 -32.19
CA LEU A 36 30.28 -0.19 -31.32
C LEU A 36 28.99 -0.01 -30.51
N LEU A 37 27.96 -0.82 -30.79
CA LEU A 37 26.80 -0.97 -29.93
C LEU A 37 27.23 -1.74 -28.67
N PHE A 38 27.75 -1.03 -27.67
CA PHE A 38 27.74 -1.53 -26.31
C PHE A 38 26.28 -1.46 -25.82
N THR A 39 25.56 -2.56 -25.97
CA THR A 39 24.33 -2.81 -25.20
C THR A 39 24.74 -2.97 -23.75
N ALA A 40 24.69 -1.88 -22.99
CA ALA A 40 24.70 -1.96 -21.54
C ALA A 40 23.43 -2.72 -21.09
N PRO A 41 23.53 -3.77 -20.27
CA PRO A 41 22.34 -4.38 -19.71
C PRO A 41 21.68 -3.37 -18.76
N LEU A 42 20.44 -2.99 -19.06
CA LEU A 42 19.57 -2.25 -18.14
C LEU A 42 19.37 -3.11 -16.88
N SER A 43 20.01 -2.73 -15.78
CA SER A 43 19.86 -3.31 -14.44
C SER A 43 18.51 -2.90 -13.81
N GLY A 44 17.41 -3.15 -14.51
CA GLY A 44 16.06 -2.75 -14.12
C GLY A 44 15.29 -3.80 -13.31
N SER A 45 15.85 -4.99 -13.06
CA SER A 45 15.12 -6.09 -12.43
C SER A 45 15.12 -6.08 -10.90
N GLU A 46 16.05 -5.37 -10.24
CA GLU A 46 16.18 -5.43 -8.78
C GLU A 46 15.31 -4.40 -8.05
N ALA A 47 15.07 -3.22 -8.64
CA ALA A 47 14.19 -2.20 -8.06
C ALA A 47 12.69 -2.61 -8.06
N LEU A 48 12.28 -3.49 -8.99
CA LEU A 48 10.90 -4.00 -9.08
C LEU A 48 10.58 -5.04 -8.00
N ALA A 49 11.58 -5.74 -7.46
CA ALA A 49 11.37 -6.81 -6.49
C ALA A 49 11.00 -6.27 -5.09
N CYS A 50 11.57 -5.13 -4.68
CA CYS A 50 11.27 -4.53 -3.38
C CYS A 50 9.87 -3.89 -3.29
N GLU A 51 9.23 -3.63 -4.42
CA GLU A 51 7.86 -3.09 -4.47
C GLU A 51 6.78 -4.20 -4.44
N ALA A 52 7.15 -5.48 -4.59
CA ALA A 52 6.22 -6.56 -4.90
C ALA A 52 5.45 -7.15 -3.70
N ALA A 53 6.01 -7.12 -2.48
CA ALA A 53 5.41 -7.81 -1.33
C ALA A 53 4.39 -6.95 -0.57
N VAL A 54 3.22 -6.75 -1.19
CA VAL A 54 2.05 -6.10 -0.57
C VAL A 54 1.30 -7.14 0.27
N CYS A 55 1.63 -7.28 1.56
CA CYS A 55 1.20 -8.43 2.35
C CYS A 55 0.96 -8.16 3.85
N PHE A 56 0.49 -9.18 4.56
CA PHE A 56 0.25 -9.23 5.99
C PHE A 56 0.90 -10.47 6.64
N PRO A 57 1.31 -10.44 7.91
CA PRO A 57 1.76 -11.65 8.60
C PRO A 57 0.61 -12.64 8.84
N ALA A 58 0.94 -13.92 9.03
CA ALA A 58 0.00 -15.03 9.19
C ALA A 58 -1.10 -14.84 10.27
N SER A 59 -0.86 -13.98 11.25
CA SER A 59 -1.70 -13.75 12.43
C SER A 59 -2.80 -12.71 12.25
N VAL A 60 -2.77 -11.89 11.18
CA VAL A 60 -3.83 -10.88 10.98
C VAL A 60 -5.17 -11.56 10.74
N ARG A 61 -6.25 -10.90 11.18
CA ARG A 61 -7.60 -11.46 11.10
C ARG A 61 -8.39 -10.84 9.95
N VAL A 62 -8.88 -11.69 9.07
CA VAL A 62 -9.79 -11.34 7.98
C VAL A 62 -11.22 -11.54 8.44
N MET A 63 -12.12 -10.62 8.09
CA MET A 63 -13.53 -10.71 8.46
C MET A 63 -14.32 -11.57 7.47
N LEU A 64 -15.17 -12.44 8.01
CA LEU A 64 -16.08 -13.29 7.27
C LEU A 64 -17.50 -12.71 7.26
N PRO A 65 -18.37 -13.11 6.31
CA PRO A 65 -19.76 -12.61 6.23
C PRO A 65 -20.61 -12.86 7.47
N ASP A 66 -20.30 -13.89 8.25
CA ASP A 66 -20.97 -14.23 9.51
C ASP A 66 -20.50 -13.38 10.72
N GLY A 67 -19.61 -12.41 10.48
CA GLY A 67 -19.04 -11.53 11.51
C GLY A 67 -17.85 -12.13 12.27
N ARG A 68 -17.51 -13.41 12.05
CA ARG A 68 -16.30 -14.00 12.61
C ARG A 68 -15.05 -13.41 11.97
N GLN A 69 -13.95 -13.57 12.68
CA GLN A 69 -12.62 -13.16 12.26
C GLN A 69 -11.69 -14.36 12.29
N VAL A 70 -11.01 -14.63 11.18
CA VAL A 70 -10.14 -15.80 11.00
C VAL A 70 -8.76 -15.35 10.57
N HIS A 71 -7.71 -16.03 11.04
CA HIS A 71 -6.34 -15.74 10.62
C HIS A 71 -6.20 -15.86 9.10
N ILE A 72 -5.50 -14.91 8.46
CA ILE A 72 -5.31 -14.91 7.00
C ILE A 72 -4.67 -16.22 6.50
N SER A 73 -3.79 -16.81 7.29
CA SER A 73 -3.14 -18.11 7.02
C SER A 73 -4.11 -19.30 6.97
N LYS A 74 -5.35 -19.15 7.42
CA LYS A 74 -6.41 -20.17 7.37
C LYS A 74 -7.39 -19.98 6.22
N ILE A 75 -7.38 -18.82 5.55
CA ILE A 75 -8.21 -18.56 4.38
C ILE A 75 -7.69 -19.37 3.19
N ARG A 76 -8.58 -19.85 2.33
CA ARG A 76 -8.27 -20.63 1.13
C ARG A 76 -8.96 -20.02 -0.10
N PRO A 77 -8.46 -20.29 -1.33
CA PRO A 77 -9.19 -19.95 -2.53
C PRO A 77 -10.57 -20.63 -2.52
N GLY A 78 -11.59 -19.88 -2.91
CA GLY A 78 -12.98 -20.31 -2.85
C GLY A 78 -13.74 -19.84 -1.61
N ASP A 79 -13.05 -19.50 -0.51
CA ASP A 79 -13.68 -18.95 0.69
C ASP A 79 -14.34 -17.59 0.40
N GLU A 80 -15.33 -17.24 1.23
CA GLU A 80 -15.96 -15.92 1.23
C GLU A 80 -15.47 -15.10 2.40
N VAL A 81 -15.09 -13.86 2.12
CA VAL A 81 -14.70 -12.84 3.11
C VAL A 81 -15.56 -11.60 2.92
N LEU A 82 -15.52 -10.66 3.87
CA LEU A 82 -16.15 -9.36 3.67
C LEU A 82 -15.27 -8.46 2.82
N GLY A 83 -15.89 -7.87 1.80
CA GLY A 83 -15.37 -6.77 1.00
C GLY A 83 -16.35 -5.62 0.95
N TYR A 84 -15.98 -4.60 0.19
CA TYR A 84 -16.72 -3.38 0.00
C TYR A 84 -16.93 -3.12 -1.50
N ASP A 85 -18.18 -2.94 -1.89
CA ASP A 85 -18.53 -2.52 -3.24
C ASP A 85 -18.58 -1.00 -3.30
N ALA A 86 -17.58 -0.38 -3.93
CA ALA A 86 -17.48 1.07 -4.04
C ALA A 86 -18.56 1.70 -4.95
N ALA A 87 -19.20 0.92 -5.81
CA ALA A 87 -20.28 1.39 -6.69
C ALA A 87 -21.61 1.48 -5.92
N THR A 88 -21.89 0.52 -5.04
CA THR A 88 -23.13 0.50 -4.23
C THR A 88 -22.96 1.08 -2.84
N GLY A 89 -21.73 1.25 -2.38
CA GLY A 89 -21.40 1.70 -1.02
C GLY A 89 -21.65 0.64 0.06
N GLN A 90 -21.84 -0.63 -0.32
CA GLN A 90 -22.26 -1.69 0.58
C GLN A 90 -21.11 -2.63 0.96
N VAL A 91 -21.13 -3.09 2.21
CA VAL A 91 -20.35 -4.25 2.65
C VAL A 91 -21.02 -5.51 2.12
N ARG A 92 -20.26 -6.39 1.48
CA ARG A 92 -20.78 -7.65 0.93
C ARG A 92 -19.77 -8.78 1.01
N ALA A 93 -20.27 -10.01 0.92
CA ALA A 93 -19.42 -11.17 0.70
C ALA A 93 -18.68 -11.06 -0.65
N THR A 94 -17.42 -11.46 -0.66
CA THR A 94 -16.55 -11.51 -1.85
C THR A 94 -15.74 -12.79 -1.83
N ARG A 95 -15.60 -13.45 -2.98
CA ARG A 95 -14.86 -14.70 -3.08
C ARG A 95 -13.37 -14.43 -3.14
N VAL A 96 -12.60 -15.25 -2.42
CA VAL A 96 -11.14 -15.31 -2.54
C VAL A 96 -10.77 -16.10 -3.79
N ARG A 97 -10.17 -15.45 -4.79
CA ARG A 97 -9.73 -16.08 -6.04
C ARG A 97 -8.42 -16.86 -5.86
N ARG A 98 -7.45 -16.25 -5.16
CA ARG A 98 -6.14 -16.83 -4.88
C ARG A 98 -5.48 -16.13 -3.69
N LEU A 99 -4.43 -16.75 -3.16
CA LEU A 99 -3.54 -16.16 -2.17
C LEU A 99 -2.19 -15.87 -2.82
N ASP A 100 -1.61 -14.72 -2.51
CA ASP A 100 -0.18 -14.50 -2.68
C ASP A 100 0.49 -14.81 -1.35
N ILE A 101 1.47 -15.72 -1.36
CA ILE A 101 2.24 -16.10 -0.17
C ILE A 101 3.71 -15.93 -0.51
N HIS A 102 4.42 -15.15 0.29
CA HIS A 102 5.86 -14.94 0.12
C HIS A 102 6.63 -15.35 1.38
N SER A 103 7.76 -16.02 1.17
CA SER A 103 8.56 -16.61 2.25
C SER A 103 10.04 -16.78 1.87
N ASP A 104 10.57 -15.87 1.06
CA ASP A 104 11.96 -15.91 0.58
C ASP A 104 12.94 -15.07 1.43
N HIS A 105 12.42 -14.16 2.26
CA HIS A 105 13.21 -13.37 3.22
C HIS A 105 12.33 -12.82 4.36
N ASP A 106 12.96 -12.18 5.35
CA ASP A 106 12.25 -11.47 6.41
C ASP A 106 11.62 -10.16 5.88
N TYR A 107 10.29 -10.08 5.93
CA TYR A 107 9.56 -8.88 5.53
C TYR A 107 9.40 -7.92 6.70
N ASN A 108 9.83 -6.66 6.52
CA ASN A 108 9.59 -5.60 7.50
C ASN A 108 8.10 -5.34 7.68
N LEU A 109 7.69 -5.12 8.94
CA LEU A 109 6.32 -4.82 9.31
C LEU A 109 6.22 -3.45 10.00
N VAL A 110 5.09 -2.80 9.78
CA VAL A 110 4.61 -1.68 10.60
C VAL A 110 3.33 -2.08 11.31
N GLN A 111 3.15 -1.58 12.53
CA GLN A 111 1.88 -1.61 13.24
C GLN A 111 1.20 -0.27 13.07
N LEU A 112 0.01 -0.27 12.47
CA LEU A 112 -0.87 0.89 12.42
C LEU A 112 -1.88 0.79 13.56
N THR A 113 -2.03 1.88 14.31
CA THR A 113 -3.13 2.08 15.25
C THR A 113 -4.15 2.97 14.55
N ILE A 114 -5.34 2.43 14.31
CA ILE A 114 -6.42 3.07 13.55
C ILE A 114 -7.61 3.27 14.49
N GLY A 115 -8.18 4.47 14.49
CA GLY A 115 -9.28 4.83 15.36
C GLY A 115 -9.66 6.29 15.22
N THR A 116 -10.46 6.77 16.16
CA THR A 116 -10.69 8.22 16.26
C THR A 116 -9.45 8.86 16.91
N PRO A 117 -8.85 9.87 16.27
CA PRO A 117 -7.73 10.58 16.86
C PRO A 117 -8.16 11.19 18.19
N ALA A 118 -7.26 11.18 19.17
CA ALA A 118 -7.53 11.82 20.44
C ALA A 118 -7.77 13.32 20.22
N VAL A 119 -9.02 13.75 20.34
CA VAL A 119 -9.35 15.17 20.39
C VAL A 119 -8.81 15.69 21.72
N TYR A 120 -7.67 16.39 21.69
CA TYR A 120 -7.21 17.16 22.84
C TYR A 120 -8.14 18.35 23.03
N ALA A 121 -9.12 18.20 23.92
CA ALA A 121 -10.06 19.25 24.23
C ALA A 121 -9.48 20.18 25.30
N GLY A 122 -9.23 21.44 24.92
CA GLY A 122 -9.39 22.59 25.82
C GLY A 122 -10.87 22.96 26.05
N LEU A 123 -11.78 21.98 25.94
CA LEU A 123 -13.23 22.17 26.04
C LEU A 123 -13.80 21.12 26.98
N SER A 124 -14.63 21.60 27.92
CA SER A 124 -15.30 20.90 29.02
C SER A 124 -16.35 19.87 28.55
N VAL A 125 -15.98 18.93 27.67
CA VAL A 125 -16.84 17.82 27.29
C VAL A 125 -16.10 16.54 27.63
N ALA A 126 -16.72 15.72 28.49
CA ALA A 126 -16.20 14.40 28.80
C ALA A 126 -15.94 13.66 27.48
N ALA A 127 -14.72 13.15 27.32
CA ALA A 127 -14.34 12.40 26.14
C ALA A 127 -15.40 11.32 25.89
N ALA A 128 -16.06 11.38 24.72
CA ALA A 128 -16.92 10.30 24.27
C ALA A 128 -16.12 9.00 24.35
N PRO A 129 -16.75 7.85 24.71
CA PRO A 129 -16.07 6.58 24.82
C PRO A 129 -15.18 6.37 23.59
N THR A 130 -13.90 6.13 23.84
CA THR A 130 -12.88 6.02 22.80
C THR A 130 -13.38 5.09 21.71
N ALA A 131 -13.52 5.63 20.49
CA ALA A 131 -13.89 4.83 19.35
C ALA A 131 -12.99 3.58 19.30
N ARG A 132 -13.59 2.41 19.02
CA ARG A 132 -12.88 1.13 19.06
C ARG A 132 -11.56 1.27 18.30
N VAL A 133 -10.42 1.01 18.92
CA VAL A 133 -9.13 1.08 18.22
C VAL A 133 -8.89 -0.25 17.50
N ALA A 134 -8.44 -0.19 16.24
CA ALA A 134 -7.95 -1.33 15.47
C ALA A 134 -6.42 -1.25 15.38
N LYS A 135 -5.74 -2.38 15.56
CA LYS A 135 -4.31 -2.50 15.32
C LYS A 135 -4.10 -3.37 14.09
N VAL A 136 -3.35 -2.91 13.10
CA VAL A 136 -3.10 -3.65 11.85
C VAL A 136 -1.59 -3.80 11.67
N LEU A 137 -1.11 -5.05 11.66
CA LEU A 137 0.28 -5.38 11.32
C LEU A 137 0.36 -5.65 9.83
N VAL A 138 1.26 -4.98 9.13
CA VAL A 138 1.25 -4.97 7.66
C VAL A 138 2.62 -4.61 7.07
N THR A 139 2.92 -5.00 5.85
CA THR A 139 4.11 -4.49 5.14
C THR A 139 3.96 -2.98 4.83
N PRO A 140 5.05 -2.20 4.87
CA PRO A 140 5.02 -0.74 4.63
C PRO A 140 4.34 -0.32 3.32
N ASN A 141 4.47 -1.10 2.25
CA ASN A 141 3.92 -0.81 0.92
C ASN A 141 2.46 -1.24 0.74
N HIS A 142 1.81 -1.86 1.75
CA HIS A 142 0.47 -2.40 1.54
C HIS A 142 -0.58 -1.29 1.41
N PRO A 143 -1.46 -1.31 0.39
CA PRO A 143 -2.42 -0.25 0.14
C PRO A 143 -3.69 -0.36 0.99
N PHE A 144 -4.09 0.75 1.56
CA PHE A 144 -5.38 0.96 2.21
C PHE A 144 -6.30 1.76 1.31
N VAL A 145 -7.58 1.41 1.28
CA VAL A 145 -8.59 2.13 0.51
C VAL A 145 -9.07 3.33 1.33
N THR A 146 -8.93 4.53 0.79
CA THR A 146 -9.43 5.76 1.41
C THR A 146 -10.84 6.13 0.94
N ALA A 147 -11.52 7.03 1.65
CA ALA A 147 -12.82 7.56 1.24
C ALA A 147 -12.78 8.32 -0.10
N GLY A 148 -11.63 8.90 -0.44
CA GLY A 148 -11.34 9.44 -1.78
C GLY A 148 -11.21 8.38 -2.87
N ARG A 149 -11.42 7.09 -2.54
CA ARG A 149 -11.26 5.92 -3.41
C ARG A 149 -9.83 5.75 -3.97
N GLN A 150 -8.85 6.32 -3.28
CA GLN A 150 -7.44 6.14 -3.59
C GLN A 150 -6.86 5.01 -2.75
N ALA A 151 -5.94 4.25 -3.32
CA ALA A 151 -5.12 3.30 -2.58
C ALA A 151 -3.86 4.01 -2.09
N LEU A 152 -3.70 4.14 -0.78
CA LEU A 152 -2.50 4.72 -0.15
C LEU A 152 -1.71 3.65 0.59
N ARG A 153 -0.39 3.64 0.41
CA ARG A 153 0.50 2.70 1.10
C ARG A 153 0.47 2.90 2.61
N ALA A 154 0.62 1.82 3.36
CA ALA A 154 0.62 1.80 4.82
C ALA A 154 1.65 2.76 5.43
N ASP A 155 2.79 2.98 4.77
CA ASP A 155 3.86 3.90 5.17
C ASP A 155 3.65 5.36 4.73
N LYS A 156 2.70 5.61 3.82
CA LYS A 156 2.33 6.95 3.34
C LYS A 156 1.04 7.48 3.94
N LEU A 157 0.26 6.66 4.64
CA LEU A 157 -0.92 7.11 5.37
C LEU A 157 -0.59 8.24 6.36
N ALA A 158 -1.46 9.23 6.43
CA ALA A 158 -1.42 10.34 7.35
C ALA A 158 -2.66 10.32 8.27
N SER A 159 -2.59 11.03 9.39
CA SER A 159 -3.69 11.09 10.38
C SER A 159 -4.95 11.80 9.88
N PHE A 160 -4.88 12.50 8.76
CA PHE A 160 -6.03 13.12 8.10
C PHE A 160 -6.60 12.29 6.94
N ASP A 161 -5.99 11.14 6.62
CA ASP A 161 -6.56 10.26 5.61
C ASP A 161 -7.80 9.55 6.17
N ASP A 162 -8.87 9.58 5.37
CA ASP A 162 -10.13 8.93 5.68
C ASP A 162 -10.05 7.45 5.29
N LEU A 163 -9.96 6.58 6.28
CA LEU A 163 -9.96 5.13 6.11
C LEU A 163 -11.35 4.56 6.35
N PHE A 164 -11.70 3.50 5.63
CA PHE A 164 -12.95 2.78 5.90
C PHE A 164 -12.77 1.70 6.94
N ARG A 165 -13.71 1.67 7.88
CA ARG A 165 -13.84 0.62 8.88
C ARG A 165 -15.24 0.07 8.89
N ILE A 166 -15.39 -1.23 9.08
CA ILE A 166 -16.72 -1.82 9.27
C ILE A 166 -17.37 -1.34 10.57
N SER A 167 -18.67 -1.02 10.49
CA SER A 167 -19.51 -0.60 11.61
C SER A 167 -20.93 -1.15 11.39
N GLY A 168 -21.32 -2.15 12.18
CA GLY A 168 -22.57 -2.88 11.96
C GLY A 168 -22.59 -3.56 10.58
N GLN A 169 -23.60 -3.23 9.76
CA GLN A 169 -23.76 -3.72 8.38
C GLN A 169 -23.12 -2.80 7.33
N GLY A 170 -22.53 -1.68 7.74
CA GLY A 170 -21.95 -0.67 6.85
C GLY A 170 -20.49 -0.38 7.14
N VAL A 171 -20.04 0.77 6.66
CA VAL A 171 -18.71 1.32 6.96
C VAL A 171 -18.82 2.70 7.59
N GLU A 172 -17.88 3.03 8.45
CA GLU A 172 -17.63 4.36 8.99
C GLU A 172 -16.23 4.84 8.58
N THR A 173 -16.03 6.14 8.60
CA THR A 173 -14.70 6.73 8.41
C THR A 173 -13.91 6.72 9.72
N THR A 174 -12.62 6.43 9.63
CA THR A 174 -11.67 6.43 10.74
C THR A 174 -10.30 6.91 10.27
N HIS A 175 -9.33 7.07 11.17
CA HIS A 175 -8.04 7.67 10.85
C HIS A 175 -6.86 6.89 11.42
N LEU A 176 -5.68 7.15 10.87
CA LEU A 176 -4.42 6.73 11.47
C LEU A 176 -4.12 7.55 12.73
N VAL A 177 -4.01 6.87 13.86
CA VAL A 177 -3.63 7.46 15.15
C VAL A 177 -2.13 7.38 15.36
N ASP A 178 -1.52 6.25 15.03
CA ASP A 178 -0.10 6.00 15.28
C ASP A 178 0.45 4.95 14.30
N ARG A 179 1.75 5.06 13.98
CA ARG A 179 2.50 4.09 13.18
C ARG A 179 3.82 3.79 13.89
N GLN A 180 4.07 2.51 14.15
CA GLN A 180 5.32 2.05 14.77
C GLN A 180 5.95 0.95 13.93
N PRO A 181 7.30 0.86 13.87
CA PRO A 181 7.97 -0.35 13.40
C PRO A 181 7.52 -1.57 14.24
N ALA A 182 7.35 -2.72 13.61
CA ALA A 182 6.78 -3.91 14.25
C ALA A 182 7.57 -5.20 13.98
N GLY A 183 8.89 -5.07 13.77
CA GLY A 183 9.78 -6.20 13.50
C GLY A 183 9.59 -6.76 12.07
N THR A 184 9.76 -8.07 11.94
CA THR A 184 9.69 -8.78 10.66
C THR A 184 8.80 -10.02 10.72
N ALA A 185 8.39 -10.52 9.56
CA ALA A 185 7.81 -11.84 9.41
C ALA A 185 8.46 -12.57 8.25
N TRP A 186 8.81 -13.85 8.46
CA TRP A 186 9.35 -14.72 7.42
C TRP A 186 8.30 -15.06 6.35
N GLU A 187 7.04 -15.24 6.74
CA GLU A 187 5.96 -15.62 5.83
C GLU A 187 4.81 -14.60 5.88
N VAL A 188 4.45 -14.09 4.71
CA VAL A 188 3.43 -13.05 4.54
C VAL A 188 2.41 -13.42 3.46
N TYR A 189 1.20 -12.88 3.61
CA TYR A 189 0.00 -13.29 2.90
C TYR A 189 -0.74 -12.09 2.32
N ASN A 190 -1.32 -12.25 1.13
CA ASN A 190 -2.31 -11.32 0.58
C ASN A 190 -3.45 -12.09 -0.07
N LEU A 191 -4.67 -11.58 0.00
CA LEU A 191 -5.84 -12.16 -0.64
C LEU A 191 -6.17 -11.42 -1.92
N ARG A 192 -6.33 -12.15 -3.03
CA ARG A 192 -6.97 -11.62 -4.24
C ARG A 192 -8.45 -11.94 -4.21
N THR A 193 -9.30 -10.93 -4.09
CA THR A 193 -10.77 -11.09 -4.05
C THR A 193 -11.45 -10.57 -5.31
N ASP A 194 -12.70 -10.95 -5.54
CA ASP A 194 -13.49 -10.47 -6.69
C ASP A 194 -13.74 -8.95 -6.63
N THR A 195 -13.91 -8.41 -5.43
CA THR A 195 -14.08 -6.97 -5.18
C THR A 195 -12.77 -6.19 -5.22
N GLY A 196 -11.62 -6.88 -5.24
CA GLY A 196 -10.29 -6.25 -5.17
C GLY A 196 -9.97 -5.60 -3.82
N ASN A 197 -10.75 -5.89 -2.78
CA ASN A 197 -10.56 -5.39 -1.43
C ASN A 197 -11.19 -6.36 -0.41
N TYR A 198 -10.79 -6.23 0.86
CA TYR A 198 -11.33 -7.01 1.97
C TYR A 198 -11.05 -6.32 3.31
N PHE A 199 -11.67 -6.79 4.39
CA PHE A 199 -11.46 -6.22 5.73
C PHE A 199 -10.46 -7.02 6.56
N VAL A 200 -9.43 -6.34 7.07
CA VAL A 200 -8.42 -6.86 8.01
C VAL A 200 -8.55 -6.12 9.34
N ASN A 201 -8.78 -6.86 10.43
CA ASN A 201 -9.03 -6.32 11.77
C ASN A 201 -10.08 -5.20 11.79
N GLY A 202 -11.06 -5.27 10.88
CA GLY A 202 -12.14 -4.29 10.72
C GLY A 202 -11.84 -3.12 9.78
N VAL A 203 -10.64 -3.01 9.23
CA VAL A 203 -10.24 -1.91 8.32
C VAL A 203 -10.17 -2.40 6.88
N LEU A 204 -10.66 -1.59 5.94
CA LEU A 204 -10.67 -1.92 4.52
C LEU A 204 -9.27 -1.77 3.91
N VAL A 205 -8.81 -2.84 3.27
CA VAL A 205 -7.51 -2.88 2.57
C VAL A 205 -7.72 -3.26 1.12
N SER A 206 -6.81 -2.84 0.24
CA SER A 206 -6.84 -3.20 -1.17
C SER A 206 -6.09 -4.52 -1.38
N SER A 207 -6.65 -5.39 -2.22
CA SER A 207 -5.99 -6.63 -2.64
C SER A 207 -4.85 -6.41 -3.62
N ASN A 208 -4.70 -5.19 -4.18
CA ASN A 208 -3.89 -4.78 -5.34
C ASN A 208 -3.98 -5.81 -6.48
N GLN A 209 -4.83 -5.60 -7.49
CA GLN A 209 -5.06 -6.60 -8.53
C GLN A 209 -3.79 -6.94 -9.31
#